data_AF-A0A7Z9UQX6-F1
#
_entry.id   AF-A0A7Z9UQX6-F1
#
_cell.length_a   1.000
_cell.length_b   1.000
_cell.length_c   1.000
_cell.angle_alpha   90.00
_cell.angle_beta   90.00
_cell.angle_gamma   90.00
#
_symmetry.space_group_name_H-M   'P 1'
#
loop_
_entity.id
_entity.type
_entity.pdbx_description
1 polymer ?
#
loop_
_entity_poly.entity_id
_entity_poly.type
_entity_poly.pdbx_seq_one_letter_code
_entity_poly.pdbx_strand_id
1 'polypeptide(L)'
;RAGALTIAELAVAGVGAVLIPYPHAVDDHQTHNAAFLADAGAAVVVQEHELGVERLLQIMSPLLQRDGRTMQMAEAARGLAQPDAARQVADVCLELADSEACP
;
A
#
# COMPACT_ATOMS: atom_id res chain seq x y z
N ARG A 1 5.88 -8.36 -2.17
CA ARG A 1 5.23 -8.71 -0.89
C ARG A 1 4.36 -7.52 -0.49
N ALA A 2 3.19 -7.74 0.10
CA ALA A 2 2.21 -6.69 0.41
C ALA A 2 1.90 -6.64 1.92
N GLY A 3 2.94 -6.48 2.72
CA GLY A 3 2.78 -6.27 4.17
C GLY A 3 2.32 -4.84 4.47
N ALA A 4 1.59 -4.65 5.58
CA ALA A 4 1.00 -3.35 5.93
C ALA A 4 2.04 -2.22 6.03
N LEU A 5 3.21 -2.49 6.63
CA LEU A 5 4.29 -1.51 6.72
C LEU A 5 4.86 -1.15 5.35
N THR A 6 5.07 -2.13 4.47
CA THR A 6 5.54 -1.87 3.10
C THR A 6 4.54 -0.99 2.33
N ILE A 7 3.24 -1.23 2.50
CA ILE A 7 2.20 -0.40 1.88
C ILE A 7 2.27 1.04 2.40
N ALA A 8 2.39 1.22 3.72
CA ALA A 8 2.51 2.54 4.32
C ALA A 8 3.78 3.29 3.86
N GLU A 9 4.92 2.59 3.78
CA GLU A 9 6.19 3.14 3.29
C GLU A 9 6.07 3.59 1.83
N LEU A 10 5.47 2.78 0.96
CA LEU A 10 5.26 3.12 -0.44
C LEU A 10 4.35 4.36 -0.61
N ALA A 11 3.27 4.43 0.18
CA ALA A 11 2.38 5.58 0.19
C ALA A 11 3.12 6.86 0.61
N VAL A 12 3.85 6.82 1.74
CA VAL A 12 4.62 7.97 2.21
C VAL A 12 5.73 8.35 1.22
N ALA A 13 6.44 7.37 0.65
CA ALA A 13 7.47 7.62 -0.35
C ALA A 13 6.90 8.17 -1.67
N GLY A 14 5.60 7.99 -1.93
CA GLY A 14 4.97 8.38 -3.19
C GLY A 14 5.51 7.53 -4.35
N VAL A 15 5.59 6.21 -4.17
CA VAL A 15 6.14 5.30 -5.17
C VAL A 15 5.08 4.29 -5.59
N GLY A 16 4.78 4.27 -6.88
CA GLY A 16 3.93 3.25 -7.48
C GLY A 16 4.59 1.87 -7.47
N ALA A 17 3.82 0.80 -7.30
CA ALA A 17 4.38 -0.54 -7.08
C ALA A 17 3.71 -1.65 -7.90
N VAL A 18 4.45 -2.72 -8.16
CA VAL A 18 3.89 -4.03 -8.51
C VAL A 18 3.96 -4.91 -7.27
N LEU A 19 2.80 -5.31 -6.76
CA LEU A 19 2.66 -6.02 -5.51
C LEU A 19 2.30 -7.47 -5.78
N ILE A 20 3.09 -8.36 -5.19
CA ILE A 20 2.82 -9.81 -5.16
C ILE A 20 2.51 -10.17 -3.70
N PRO A 21 1.23 -10.31 -3.33
CA PRO A 21 0.82 -10.77 -2.00
C PRO A 21 1.35 -12.17 -1.71
N TYR A 22 1.75 -12.43 -0.46
CA TYR A 22 2.13 -13.77 -0.05
C TYR A 22 0.88 -14.63 0.19
N PRO A 23 0.67 -15.75 -0.53
CA PRO A 23 -0.58 -16.51 -0.53
C PRO A 23 -0.84 -17.29 0.75
N HIS A 24 0.17 -17.47 1.61
CA HIS A 24 0.04 -18.15 2.90
C HIS A 24 -0.04 -17.17 4.08
N ALA A 25 -0.29 -15.89 3.81
CA ALA A 25 -0.66 -14.94 4.85
C ALA A 25 -1.98 -15.38 5.50
N VAL A 26 -2.01 -15.42 6.83
CA VAL A 26 -3.22 -15.74 7.62
C VAL A 26 -4.40 -14.89 7.10
N ASP A 27 -5.55 -15.47 6.80
CA ASP A 27 -6.74 -14.74 6.32
C ASP A 27 -6.57 -13.92 5.01
N ASP A 28 -5.56 -14.19 4.19
CA ASP A 28 -5.32 -13.47 2.92
C ASP A 28 -5.23 -11.92 3.09
N HIS A 29 -4.73 -11.48 4.25
CA HIS A 29 -4.65 -10.05 4.57
C HIS A 29 -3.70 -9.28 3.65
N GLN A 30 -2.72 -9.94 3.03
CA GLN A 30 -1.81 -9.26 2.09
C GLN A 30 -2.50 -8.85 0.78
N THR A 31 -3.52 -9.59 0.33
CA THR A 31 -4.32 -9.17 -0.83
C THR A 31 -5.11 -7.90 -0.50
N HIS A 32 -5.70 -7.84 0.69
CA HIS A 32 -6.40 -6.64 1.18
C HIS A 32 -5.47 -5.43 1.33
N ASN A 33 -4.27 -5.63 1.89
CA ASN A 33 -3.26 -4.60 1.98
C ASN A 33 -2.85 -4.08 0.59
N ALA A 34 -2.70 -4.97 -0.40
CA ALA A 34 -2.35 -4.58 -1.76
C ALA A 34 -3.48 -3.80 -2.45
N ALA A 35 -4.73 -4.18 -2.20
CA ALA A 35 -5.91 -3.51 -2.74
C ALA A 35 -5.97 -2.03 -2.35
N PHE A 36 -5.55 -1.67 -1.13
CA PHE A 36 -5.48 -0.28 -0.68
C PHE A 36 -4.74 0.66 -1.65
N LEU A 37 -3.60 0.24 -2.20
CA LEU A 37 -2.89 1.02 -3.23
C LEU A 37 -3.49 0.79 -4.63
N ALA A 38 -3.90 -0.43 -4.94
CA ALA A 38 -4.37 -0.78 -6.27
C ALA A 38 -5.67 -0.07 -6.66
N ASP A 39 -6.62 0.02 -5.72
CA ASP A 39 -7.92 0.65 -5.91
C ASP A 39 -7.80 2.16 -6.16
N ALA A 40 -6.74 2.78 -5.65
CA ALA A 40 -6.40 4.17 -5.93
C ALA A 40 -5.58 4.36 -7.22
N GLY A 41 -5.25 3.28 -7.93
CA GLY A 41 -4.38 3.32 -9.10
C GLY A 41 -2.88 3.48 -8.78
N ALA A 42 -2.49 3.32 -7.52
CA ALA A 42 -1.09 3.43 -7.07
C ALA A 42 -0.29 2.14 -7.23
N ALA A 43 -0.96 0.99 -7.42
CA ALA A 43 -0.28 -0.30 -7.58
C ALA A 43 -0.96 -1.23 -8.59
N VAL A 44 -0.18 -2.18 -9.12
CA VAL A 44 -0.68 -3.36 -9.82
C VAL A 44 -0.49 -4.57 -8.92
N VAL A 45 -1.54 -5.38 -8.73
CA VAL A 45 -1.48 -6.60 -7.91
C VAL A 45 -1.39 -7.82 -8.81
N VAL A 46 -0.52 -8.76 -8.45
CA VAL A 46 -0.36 -10.05 -9.13
C VAL A 46 -0.35 -11.13 -8.08
N GLN A 47 -1.24 -12.10 -8.18
CA GLN A 47 -1.20 -13.23 -7.26
C GLN A 47 0.02 -14.10 -7.57
N GLU A 48 0.69 -14.63 -6.54
CA GLU A 48 1.95 -15.38 -6.71
C GLU A 48 1.79 -16.58 -7.66
N HIS A 49 0.63 -17.25 -7.64
CA HIS A 49 0.34 -18.38 -8.54
C HIS A 49 0.11 -17.97 -10.00
N GLU A 50 -0.16 -16.69 -10.27
CA GLU A 50 -0.28 -16.12 -11.62
C GLU A 50 1.06 -15.56 -12.12
N LEU A 51 2.09 -15.55 -11.27
CA LEU A 51 3.37 -14.96 -11.58
C LEU A 51 4.17 -15.89 -12.50
N GLY A 52 4.40 -15.43 -13.73
CA GLY A 52 5.25 -16.05 -14.74
C GLY A 52 6.00 -14.99 -15.54
N VAL A 53 6.97 -15.41 -16.35
CA VAL A 53 7.79 -14.49 -17.15
C VAL A 53 6.93 -13.64 -18.08
N GLU A 54 5.99 -14.28 -18.78
CA GLU A 54 5.07 -13.62 -19.71
C GLU A 54 4.18 -12.63 -18.99
N ARG A 55 3.64 -13.02 -17.82
CA ARG A 55 2.77 -12.15 -17.01
C ARG A 55 3.54 -10.94 -16.48
N LEU A 56 4.77 -11.15 -16.01
CA LEU A 56 5.62 -10.06 -15.52
C LEU A 56 5.97 -9.09 -16.65
N LEU A 57 6.31 -9.60 -17.84
CA LEU A 57 6.57 -8.77 -19.02
C LEU A 57 5.35 -7.94 -19.40
N GLN A 58 4.15 -8.51 -19.41
CA GLN A 58 2.91 -7.78 -19.71
C GLN A 58 2.68 -6.61 -18.75
N ILE A 59 3.05 -6.76 -17.48
CA ILE A 59 2.88 -5.73 -16.45
C ILE A 59 3.98 -4.68 -16.53
N MET A 60 5.24 -5.10 -16.69
CA MET A 60 6.38 -4.18 -16.70
C MET A 60 6.48 -3.37 -17.98
N SER A 61 6.13 -3.95 -19.13
CA SER A 61 6.26 -3.30 -20.45
C SER A 61 5.60 -1.92 -20.52
N PRO A 62 4.35 -1.71 -20.04
CA PRO A 62 3.74 -0.38 -19.99
C PRO A 62 4.35 0.53 -18.92
N LEU A 63 4.82 -0.01 -17.79
CA LEU A 63 5.42 0.79 -16.71
C LEU A 63 6.81 1.34 -17.06
N LEU A 64 7.50 0.68 -17.99
CA LEU A 64 8.81 1.12 -18.49
C LEU A 64 8.69 2.16 -19.62
N GLN A 65 7.47 2.45 -20.08
CA GLN A 65 7.25 3.52 -21.04
C GLN A 65 7.40 4.89 -20.38
N ARG A 66 7.84 5.89 -21.15
CA ARG A 66 7.93 7.30 -20.71
C ARG A 66 6.62 8.04 -21.01
N ASP A 67 5.49 7.47 -20.62
CA ASP A 67 4.15 8.00 -20.88
C ASP A 67 3.50 8.66 -19.65
N GLY A 68 4.21 8.72 -18.53
CA GLY A 68 3.75 9.33 -17.28
C GLY A 68 2.95 8.40 -16.37
N ARG A 69 2.71 7.14 -16.75
CA ARG A 69 1.96 6.19 -15.93
C ARG A 69 2.55 5.98 -14.54
N THR A 70 3.87 5.82 -14.45
CA THR A 70 4.57 5.66 -13.16
C THR A 70 4.50 6.92 -12.29
N MET A 71 4.44 8.11 -12.90
CA MET A 71 4.22 9.36 -12.18
C MET A 71 2.80 9.43 -11.61
N GLN A 72 1.78 9.06 -12.39
CA GLN A 72 0.40 9.00 -11.91
C GLN A 72 0.25 8.02 -10.73
N MET A 73 0.90 6.85 -10.81
CA MET A 73 0.91 5.89 -9.70
C MET A 73 1.61 6.46 -8.45
N ALA A 74 2.72 7.18 -8.63
CA ALA A 74 3.45 7.84 -7.55
C ALA A 74 2.61 8.93 -6.85
N GLU A 75 1.93 9.77 -7.62
CA GLU A 75 1.01 10.79 -7.11
C GLU A 75 -0.17 10.16 -6.35
N ALA A 76 -0.77 9.10 -6.91
CA ALA A 76 -1.83 8.34 -6.25
C ALA A 76 -1.35 7.72 -4.92
N ALA A 77 -0.16 7.11 -4.92
CA ALA A 77 0.44 6.55 -3.70
C ALA A 77 0.62 7.64 -2.64
N ARG A 78 1.16 8.80 -3.03
CA ARG A 78 1.39 9.93 -2.12
C ARG A 78 0.09 10.48 -1.54
N GLY A 79 -1.00 10.48 -2.32
CA GLY A 79 -2.32 10.90 -1.87
C GLY A 79 -2.92 10.03 -0.76
N LEU A 80 -2.44 8.78 -0.60
CA LEU A 80 -2.87 7.85 0.44
C LEU A 80 -2.02 7.91 1.72
N ALA A 81 -0.94 8.70 1.72
CA ALA A 81 0.00 8.74 2.84
C ALA A 81 -0.66 9.26 4.13
N GLN A 82 -0.42 8.57 5.24
CA GLN A 82 -0.81 9.00 6.59
C GLN A 82 0.42 9.12 7.50
N PRO A 83 1.29 10.13 7.29
CA PRO A 83 2.55 10.27 8.02
C PRO A 83 2.37 10.46 9.54
N ASP A 84 1.26 11.07 9.94
CA ASP A 84 0.96 11.37 11.34
C ASP A 84 0.06 10.33 12.02
N ALA A 85 -0.22 9.18 11.40
CA ALA A 85 -1.15 8.18 11.93
C ALA A 85 -0.77 7.74 13.36
N ALA A 86 0.51 7.47 13.61
CA ALA A 86 0.99 7.08 14.94
C ALA A 86 0.75 8.17 15.99
N ARG A 87 0.94 9.44 15.62
CA ARG A 87 0.68 10.58 16.50
C ARG A 87 -0.83 10.71 16.78
N GLN A 88 -1.67 10.64 15.76
CA GLN A 88 -3.13 10.73 15.91
C GLN A 88 -3.67 9.63 16.84
N VAL A 89 -3.17 8.40 16.70
CA VAL A 89 -3.54 7.30 17.60
C VAL A 89 -3.10 7.59 19.03
N ALA A 90 -1.87 8.08 19.22
CA ALA A 90 -1.36 8.42 20.55
C ALA A 90 -2.18 9.54 21.21
N ASP A 91 -2.54 10.59 20.46
CA ASP A 91 -3.34 11.71 20.94
C ASP A 91 -4.72 11.21 21.43
N VAL A 92 -5.40 10.36 20.67
CA VAL A 92 -6.69 9.75 21.08
C VAL A 92 -6.54 8.87 22.32
N CYS A 93 -5.49 8.07 22.42
CA CYS A 93 -5.24 7.25 23.60
C CYS A 93 -5.04 8.10 24.87
N LEU A 94 -4.33 9.24 24.74
CA LEU A 94 -4.10 10.17 25.85
C LEU A 94 -5.40 10.88 26.26
N GLU A 95 -6.19 11.36 25.29
CA GLU A 95 -7.51 11.97 25.56
C GLU A 95 -8.42 11.03 26.35
N LEU A 96 -8.47 9.74 25.98
CA LEU A 96 -9.27 8.75 26.69
C LEU A 96 -8.74 8.48 28.10
N ALA A 97 -7.42 8.32 28.25
CA ALA A 97 -6.80 8.09 29.56
C ALA A 97 -7.04 9.26 30.53
N ASP A 98 -6.96 10.50 30.05
CA ASP A 98 -7.23 11.69 30.86
C ASP A 98 -8.73 11.85 31.18
N SER A 99 -9.61 11.37 30.29
CA SER A 99 -11.07 11.39 30.53
C SER A 99 -11.55 10.36 31.56
N GLU A 100 -10.85 9.22 31.69
CA GLU A 100 -11.12 8.21 32.74
C GLU A 100 -10.43 8.54 34.07
N ALA A 101 -9.52 9.51 34.09
CA ALA A 101 -8.81 9.95 35.30
C ALA A 101 -9.64 10.90 36.20
N CYS A 102 -10.95 11.04 35.97
CA CYS A 102 -11.86 11.80 36.83
C CYS A 102 -12.60 10.89 37.85
N PRO A 103 -12.19 10.85 39.13
CA PRO A 103 -13.11 10.80 40.26
C PRO A 103 -13.71 12.18 40.58
#